data_AF-A0A672HNJ9-F1
#
_entry.id   AF-A0A672HNJ9-F1
#
_cell.length_a   1.000
_cell.length_b   1.000
_cell.length_c   1.000
_cell.angle_alpha   90.00
_cell.angle_beta   90.00
_cell.angle_gamma   90.00
#
_symmetry.space_group_name_H-M   'P 1'
#
loop_
_entity.id
_entity.type
_entity.pdbx_description
1 polymer ?
#
loop_
_entity_poly.entity_id
_entity_poly.type
_entity_poly.pdbx_seq_one_letter_code
_entity_poly.pdbx_strand_id
1 'polypeptide(L)'
;MGRKKIQITRIVGERNRQVTFMKRRFGLMKKAYELSVLCDCEIALIVFDGTNKLFQYASTDMDNVLLKYTEHNEPHESRTNADIREVSEGPRAAVQEQAFKITFF
;
A
#
# COMPACT_ATOMS: atom_id res chain seq x y z
N MET A 1 1.93 22.13 12.96
CA MET A 1 2.60 21.07 13.73
C MET A 1 3.31 20.14 12.76
N GLY A 2 4.62 19.93 12.89
CA GLY A 2 5.42 19.11 11.96
C GLY A 2 5.14 17.62 12.02
N ARG A 3 5.53 16.87 10.98
CA ARG A 3 5.46 15.40 10.95
C ARG A 3 6.51 14.81 11.90
N LYS A 4 6.09 14.18 13.00
CA LYS A 4 6.98 13.35 13.82
C LYS A 4 7.08 11.95 13.22
N LYS A 5 8.28 11.35 13.23
CA LYS A 5 8.49 9.94 12.88
C LYS A 5 7.74 9.07 13.90
N ILE A 6 6.99 8.08 13.42
CA ILE A 6 6.27 7.10 14.26
C ILE A 6 6.80 5.69 13.97
N GLN A 7 6.76 4.80 14.96
CA GLN A 7 7.06 3.38 14.75
C GLN A 7 5.92 2.69 13.98
N ILE A 8 6.25 1.66 13.18
CA ILE A 8 5.26 0.85 12.44
C ILE A 8 4.71 -0.22 13.37
N THR A 9 3.84 0.21 14.29
CA THR A 9 3.10 -0.65 15.22
C THR A 9 1.63 -0.22 15.26
N ARG A 10 0.75 -1.05 15.82
CA ARG A 10 -0.69 -0.74 15.90
C ARG A 10 -0.91 0.53 16.72
N ILE A 11 -1.58 1.52 16.14
CA ILE A 11 -1.93 2.77 16.83
C ILE A 11 -3.00 2.47 17.90
N VAL A 12 -2.66 2.73 19.16
CA VAL A 12 -3.53 2.47 20.32
C VAL A 12 -4.76 3.39 20.31
N GLY A 13 -4.55 4.70 20.21
CA GLY A 13 -5.64 5.70 20.27
C GLY A 13 -6.56 5.63 19.04
N GLU A 14 -7.85 5.40 19.26
CA GLU A 14 -8.85 5.20 18.21
C GLU A 14 -8.99 6.39 17.26
N ARG A 15 -9.16 7.60 17.79
CA ARG A 15 -9.24 8.83 16.99
C ARG A 15 -8.01 9.03 16.10
N ASN A 16 -6.82 8.79 16.66
CA ASN A 16 -5.56 8.91 15.92
C ASN A 16 -5.44 7.82 14.86
N ARG A 17 -5.87 6.59 15.17
CA ARG A 17 -5.90 5.47 14.22
C ARG A 17 -6.84 5.76 13.06
N GLN A 18 -8.04 6.29 13.31
CA GLN A 18 -9.02 6.62 12.27
C GLN A 18 -8.50 7.74 11.35
N VAL A 19 -8.00 8.84 11.92
CA VAL A 19 -7.43 9.95 11.13
C VAL A 19 -6.22 9.48 10.32
N THR A 20 -5.36 8.64 10.91
CA THR A 20 -4.19 8.09 10.22
C THR A 20 -4.61 7.15 9.09
N PHE A 21 -5.60 6.28 9.32
CA PHE A 21 -6.14 5.39 8.30
C PHE A 21 -6.68 6.17 7.11
N MET A 22 -7.51 7.20 7.33
CA MET A 22 -8.04 8.04 6.25
C MET A 22 -6.91 8.67 5.42
N LYS A 23 -5.91 9.26 6.07
CA LYS A 23 -4.79 9.92 5.38
C LYS A 23 -3.88 8.94 4.65
N ARG A 24 -3.51 7.82 5.27
CA ARG A 24 -2.61 6.81 4.68
C ARG A 24 -3.29 6.03 3.56
N ARG A 25 -4.57 5.67 3.71
CA ARG A 25 -5.36 5.02 2.65
C ARG A 25 -5.42 5.89 1.40
N PHE A 26 -5.72 7.19 1.56
CA PHE A 26 -5.73 8.12 0.43
C PHE A 26 -4.33 8.28 -0.20
N GLY A 27 -3.28 8.41 0.61
CA GLY A 27 -1.91 8.47 0.12
C GLY A 27 -1.48 7.22 -0.67
N LEU A 28 -1.90 6.03 -0.23
CA LEU A 28 -1.67 4.77 -0.92
C LEU A 28 -2.40 4.71 -2.26
N MET A 29 -3.68 5.11 -2.30
CA MET A 29 -4.47 5.18 -3.53
C MET A 29 -3.87 6.15 -4.54
N LYS A 30 -3.39 7.32 -4.08
CA LYS A 30 -2.68 8.29 -4.94
C LYS A 30 -1.42 7.70 -5.57
N LYS A 31 -0.69 6.88 -4.82
CA LYS A 31 0.54 6.23 -5.30
C LYS A 31 0.26 5.09 -6.27
N ALA A 32 -0.79 4.32 -6.03
CA ALA A 32 -1.28 3.35 -7.00
C ALA A 32 -1.68 4.05 -8.31
N TYR A 33 -2.42 5.15 -8.24
CA TYR A 33 -2.75 5.96 -9.41
C TYR A 33 -1.51 6.45 -10.18
N GLU A 34 -0.55 7.05 -9.47
CA GLU A 34 0.71 7.51 -10.07
C GLU A 34 1.44 6.36 -10.78
N LEU A 35 1.55 5.20 -10.13
CA LEU A 35 2.21 4.02 -10.72
C LEU A 35 1.46 3.49 -11.95
N SER A 36 0.13 3.39 -11.89
CA SER A 36 -0.67 2.92 -13.03
C SER A 36 -0.51 3.80 -14.25
N VAL A 37 -0.46 5.13 -14.06
CA VAL A 37 -0.31 6.08 -15.17
C VAL A 37 1.12 6.11 -15.70
N LEU A 38 2.12 6.08 -14.83
CA LEU A 38 3.53 6.17 -15.24
C LEU A 38 4.03 4.92 -15.95
N CYS A 39 3.52 3.75 -15.57
CA CYS A 39 4.01 2.46 -16.07
C CYS A 39 2.98 1.69 -16.91
N ASP A 40 1.84 2.32 -17.24
CA ASP A 40 0.75 1.70 -18.00
C ASP A 40 0.35 0.32 -17.46
N CYS A 41 0.01 0.27 -16.17
CA CYS A 41 -0.34 -0.98 -15.48
C CYS A 41 -1.69 -0.92 -14.78
N GLU A 42 -2.35 -2.07 -14.68
CA GLU A 42 -3.60 -2.23 -13.96
C GLU A 42 -3.35 -2.58 -12.50
N ILE A 43 -4.01 -1.85 -11.59
CA ILE A 43 -3.82 -2.03 -10.15
C ILE A 43 -5.19 -2.13 -9.48
N ALA A 44 -5.37 -3.16 -8.66
CA ALA A 44 -6.47 -3.28 -7.71
C ALA A 44 -5.95 -3.26 -6.27
N LEU A 45 -6.64 -2.51 -5.42
CA LEU A 45 -6.38 -2.43 -3.98
C LEU A 45 -7.67 -2.70 -3.22
N ILE A 46 -7.61 -3.64 -2.28
CA ILE A 46 -8.70 -4.00 -1.37
C ILE A 46 -8.21 -3.81 0.06
N VAL A 47 -8.96 -3.05 0.86
CA VAL A 47 -8.63 -2.76 2.25
C VAL A 47 -9.86 -2.99 3.13
N PHE A 48 -9.71 -3.85 4.13
CA PHE A 48 -10.68 -3.98 5.23
C PHE A 48 -10.16 -3.27 6.47
N ASP A 49 -11.01 -2.49 7.13
CA ASP A 49 -10.66 -1.87 8.40
C ASP A 49 -10.94 -2.80 9.60
N GLY A 50 -10.62 -2.32 10.81
CA GLY A 50 -10.86 -3.08 12.04
C GLY A 50 -12.34 -3.33 12.37
N THR A 51 -13.27 -2.77 11.60
CA THR A 51 -14.72 -2.98 11.69
C THR A 51 -15.27 -3.77 10.50
N ASN A 52 -14.38 -4.39 9.70
CA ASN A 52 -14.70 -5.11 8.47
C ASN A 52 -15.40 -4.28 7.38
N LYS A 53 -15.23 -2.95 7.39
CA LYS A 53 -15.69 -2.10 6.28
C LYS A 53 -14.74 -2.22 5.10
N LEU A 54 -15.31 -2.44 3.92
CA LEU A 54 -14.60 -2.53 2.66
C LEU A 54 -14.29 -1.13 2.11
N PHE A 55 -13.03 -0.92 1.73
CA PHE A 55 -12.57 0.21 0.94
C PHE A 55 -11.77 -0.34 -0.24
N GLN A 56 -12.08 0.11 -1.45
CA GLN A 56 -11.42 -0.39 -2.66
C GLN A 56 -10.95 0.74 -3.57
N TYR A 57 -9.99 0.45 -4.43
CA TYR A 57 -9.53 1.28 -5.53
C TYR A 57 -9.12 0.38 -6.69
N ALA A 58 -9.52 0.74 -7.91
CA ALA A 58 -9.01 0.16 -9.14
C ALA A 58 -8.53 1.30 -10.04
N SER A 59 -7.44 1.09 -10.80
CA SER A 59 -7.00 2.07 -11.80
C SER A 59 -7.98 2.18 -12.97
N THR A 60 -8.68 1.08 -13.30
CA THR A 60 -9.73 1.01 -14.33
C THR A 60 -11.05 0.56 -13.72
N ASP A 61 -11.31 -0.75 -13.72
CA ASP A 61 -12.52 -1.37 -13.19
C ASP A 61 -12.16 -2.55 -12.28
N MET A 62 -12.80 -2.63 -11.12
CA MET A 62 -12.44 -3.64 -10.11
C MET A 62 -12.77 -5.05 -10.58
N ASP A 63 -13.94 -5.24 -11.20
CA ASP A 63 -14.41 -6.56 -11.60
C ASP A 63 -13.53 -7.12 -12.72
N ASN A 64 -13.11 -6.27 -13.67
CA ASN A 64 -12.17 -6.64 -14.73
C ASN A 64 -10.80 -7.07 -14.19
N VAL A 65 -10.23 -6.35 -13.23
CA VAL A 65 -8.92 -6.71 -12.66
C VAL A 65 -9.01 -7.99 -11.84
N LEU A 66 -10.12 -8.20 -11.10
CA LEU A 66 -10.35 -9.44 -10.36
C LEU A 66 -10.60 -10.64 -11.28
N LEU A 67 -11.35 -10.47 -12.37
CA LEU A 67 -11.55 -11.51 -13.37
C LEU A 67 -10.21 -11.93 -13.98
N LYS A 68 -9.39 -10.96 -14.42
CA LYS A 68 -8.03 -11.21 -14.90
C LYS A 68 -7.20 -11.96 -13.86
N TYR A 69 -7.29 -11.61 -12.58
CA TYR A 69 -6.59 -12.32 -11.51
C TYR A 69 -7.01 -13.79 -11.41
N THR A 70 -8.31 -14.10 -11.51
CA THR A 70 -8.80 -15.49 -11.45
C THR A 70 -8.45 -16.33 -12.68
N GLU A 71 -8.19 -15.69 -13.83
CA GLU A 71 -7.76 -16.36 -15.05
C GLU A 71 -6.27 -16.74 -15.03
N HIS A 72 -5.49 -16.17 -14.10
CA HIS A 72 -4.07 -16.48 -13.93
C HIS A 72 -3.89 -17.57 -12.86
N ASN A 73 -3.18 -18.64 -13.21
CA ASN A 73 -2.96 -19.78 -12.30
C ASN A 73 -2.04 -19.43 -11.12
N GLU A 74 -0.96 -18.68 -11.37
CA GLU A 74 0.01 -18.31 -10.34
C GLU A 74 0.55 -16.89 -10.58
N PRO A 75 0.79 -16.10 -9.52
CA PRO A 75 1.42 -14.79 -9.65
C PRO A 75 2.92 -14.93 -9.97
N HIS A 76 3.44 -14.09 -10.87
CA HIS A 76 4.88 -14.01 -11.14
C HIS A 76 5.69 -13.58 -9.90
N GLU A 77 5.14 -12.69 -9.07
CA GLU A 77 5.71 -12.30 -7.79
C GLU A 77 4.58 -12.21 -6.75
N SER A 78 4.80 -12.83 -5.59
CA SER A 78 3.89 -12.75 -4.43
C SER A 78 4.68 -12.33 -3.20
N ARG A 79 4.18 -11.31 -2.48
CA ARG A 79 4.79 -10.75 -1.28
C ARG A 79 3.77 -10.65 -0.15
N THR A 80 4.24 -10.96 1.05
CA THR A 80 3.48 -10.82 2.30
C THR A 80 4.17 -9.81 3.23
N ASN A 81 3.54 -9.52 4.37
CA ASN A 81 4.14 -8.68 5.40
C ASN A 81 5.45 -9.26 5.96
N ALA A 82 5.66 -10.58 5.90
CA ALA A 82 6.92 -11.18 6.35
C ALA A 82 8.07 -10.79 5.40
N ASP A 83 7.85 -10.93 4.09
CA ASP A 83 8.83 -10.61 3.06
C ASP A 83 9.25 -9.13 3.10
N ILE A 84 8.27 -8.24 3.29
CA ILE A 84 8.53 -6.79 3.33
C ILE A 84 9.32 -6.41 4.60
N ARG A 85 9.06 -7.06 5.73
CA ARG A 85 9.80 -6.78 6.97
C ARG A 85 11.28 -7.12 6.84
N GLU A 86 11.60 -8.26 6.23
CA GLU A 86 12.98 -8.67 5.97
C GLU A 86 13.74 -7.68 5.06
N VAL A 87 13.07 -7.15 4.03
CA VAL A 87 13.66 -6.11 3.16
C VAL A 87 13.90 -4.81 3.92
N SER A 88 13.03 -4.46 4.87
CA SER A 88 13.15 -3.24 5.67
C SER A 88 14.19 -3.32 6.80
N GLU A 89 14.53 -4.53 7.26
CA GLU A 89 15.42 -4.78 8.41
C GLU A 89 16.77 -5.42 8.00
N GLY A 90 16.93 -5.86 6.75
CA GLY A 90 18.14 -6.51 6.26
C GLY A 90 19.30 -5.57 5.86
N PRO A 91 20.51 -6.10 5.57
CA PRO A 91 21.70 -5.30 5.25
C PRO A 91 21.58 -4.39 4.02
N ARG A 92 20.59 -4.64 3.15
CA ARG A 92 20.29 -3.85 1.93
C ARG A 92 19.24 -2.73 2.15
N ALA A 93 18.70 -2.58 3.36
CA ALA A 93 17.63 -1.62 3.68
C ALA A 93 18.00 -0.15 3.36
N ALA A 94 19.30 0.20 3.43
CA ALA A 94 19.78 1.56 3.19
C ALA A 94 19.57 2.06 1.75
N VAL A 95 19.56 1.18 0.74
CA VAL A 95 19.42 1.57 -0.68
C VAL A 95 17.95 1.88 -1.01
N GLN A 96 16.99 1.18 -0.40
CA GLN A 96 15.56 1.39 -0.65
C GLN A 96 15.00 2.62 0.09
N GLU A 97 15.53 2.99 1.27
CA GLU A 97 15.06 4.16 2.02
C GLU A 97 15.28 5.47 1.24
N GLN A 98 16.33 5.54 0.41
CA GLN A 98 16.57 6.68 -0.50
C GLN A 98 15.58 6.71 -1.68
N ALA A 99 15.25 5.57 -2.28
CA ALA A 99 14.24 5.50 -3.35
C ALA A 99 12.85 5.90 -2.85
N PHE A 100 12.46 5.44 -1.65
CA PHE A 100 11.18 5.82 -1.05
C PHE A 100 11.12 7.30 -0.68
N LYS A 101 12.25 7.91 -0.26
CA LYS A 101 12.33 9.35 0.03
C LYS A 101 12.23 10.20 -1.23
N ILE A 102 12.84 9.80 -2.35
CA ILE A 102 12.78 10.57 -3.61
C ILE A 102 11.35 10.60 -4.19
N THR A 103 10.53 9.59 -3.91
CA THR A 103 9.14 9.52 -4.40
C THR A 103 8.10 10.09 -3.40
N PHE A 104 8.44 10.35 -2.14
CA PHE A 104 7.49 10.75 -1.08
C PHE A 104 7.82 12.05 -0.31
N PHE A 105 8.71 12.90 -0.83
CA PHE A 105 8.80 14.30 -0.41
C PHE A 105 7.96 15.22 -1.29
#